data_AF-A0A537JNN0-F1
#
_entry.id   AF-A0A537JNN0-F1
#
_cell.length_a   1.000
_cell.length_b   1.000
_cell.length_c   1.000
_cell.angle_alpha   90.00
_cell.angle_beta   90.00
_cell.angle_gamma   90.00
#
_symmetry.space_group_name_H-M   'P 1'
#
loop_
_entity.id
_entity.type
_entity.pdbx_description
1 polymer ?
#
loop_
_entity_poly.entity_id
_entity_poly.type
_entity_poly.pdbx_seq_one_letter_code
_entity_poly.pdbx_strand_id
1 'polypeptide(L)' 'MLIISAFLFLVSLVSNSAPAQCSICTKTTQQMGEKPAKGLNSGILYLAFAPFAIAAYVGYRWWKNNN' A
#
# COMPACT_ATOMS: atom_id res chain seq x y z
N MET A 1 9.05 12.84 -21.15
CA MET A 1 9.23 11.56 -20.40
C MET A 1 10.37 11.64 -19.38
N LEU A 2 11.58 12.10 -19.73
CA LEU A 2 12.72 12.20 -18.79
C LEU A 2 12.45 13.07 -17.54
N ILE A 3 11.82 14.23 -17.71
CA ILE A 3 11.52 15.15 -16.59
C ILE A 3 10.53 14.53 -15.60
N ILE A 4 9.52 13.81 -16.10
CA ILE A 4 8.51 13.13 -15.26
C ILE A 4 9.17 11.99 -14.47
N SER A 5 10.06 11.23 -15.11
CA SER A 5 10.80 10.15 -14.45
C SER A 5 11.73 10.68 -13.35
N ALA A 6 12.45 11.77 -13.61
CA ALA A 6 13.33 12.41 -12.63
C ALA A 6 12.53 13.00 -11.44
N PHE A 7 11.36 13.58 -11.70
CA PHE A 7 10.46 14.08 -10.66
C PHE A 7 9.92 12.95 -9.77
N LEU A 8 9.48 11.84 -10.35
CA LEU A 8 9.00 10.67 -9.59
C LEU A 8 10.11 10.04 -8.74
N PHE A 9 11.35 10.01 -9.26
CA PHE A 9 12.51 9.53 -8.52
C PHE A 9 12.84 10.43 -7.31
N LEU A 10 12.80 11.76 -7.49
CA LEU A 10 13.00 12.74 -6.43
C LEU A 10 11.91 12.65 -5.34
N VAL A 11 10.64 12.46 -5.73
CA VAL A 11 9.53 12.27 -4.78
C VAL A 11 9.71 10.98 -3.97
N SER A 12 10.22 9.92 -4.57
CA SER A 12 10.43 8.62 -3.88
C SER A 12 11.52 8.68 -2.80
N LEU A 13 12.47 9.60 -2.91
CA LEU A 13 13.54 9.82 -1.91
C LEU A 13 13.01 10.53 -0.65
N VAL A 14 11.83 11.14 -0.71
CA VAL A 14 11.17 11.81 0.42
C VAL A 14 10.13 10.86 1.04
N SER A 15 10.60 9.74 1.61
CA SER A 15 9.74 8.84 2.37
C SER A 15 9.48 9.41 3.76
N ASN A 16 8.44 10.24 3.90
CA ASN A 16 8.01 10.74 5.20
C ASN A 16 7.25 9.64 5.98
N SER A 17 7.52 9.54 7.29
CA SER A 17 6.68 8.80 8.24
C SER A 17 5.34 9.53 8.40
N ALA A 18 4.47 9.43 7.40
CA ALA A 18 3.18 10.11 7.42
C ALA A 18 2.24 9.40 8.39
N PRO A 19 1.58 10.12 9.34
CA PRO A 19 0.43 9.56 10.03
C PRO A 19 -0.62 9.11 9.01
N ALA A 20 -1.32 8.01 9.32
CA ALA A 20 -2.30 7.39 8.43
C ALA A 20 -3.24 8.44 7.82
N GLN A 21 -3.23 8.53 6.49
CA GLN A 21 -3.91 9.58 5.73
C GLN A 21 -5.44 9.38 5.65
N CYS A 22 -5.94 8.18 5.99
CA CYS A 22 -7.37 7.90 5.98
C CYS A 22 -8.01 8.28 7.32
N SER A 23 -8.82 9.35 7.31
CA SER A 23 -9.59 9.84 8.47
C SER A 23 -10.52 8.77 9.08
N ILE A 24 -11.02 7.84 8.27
CA ILE A 24 -11.86 6.71 8.72
C ILE A 24 -11.04 5.75 9.60
N CYS A 25 -9.81 5.43 9.20
CA CYS A 25 -8.96 4.48 9.93
C CYS A 25 -8.55 5.03 11.31
N THR A 26 -8.29 6.34 11.39
CA THR A 26 -7.99 7.03 12.66
C THR A 26 -9.18 7.05 13.61
N LYS A 27 -10.40 7.22 13.10
CA LYS A 27 -11.62 7.18 13.94
C LYS A 27 -11.89 5.76 14.46
N THR A 28 -11.66 4.74 13.62
CA THR A 28 -11.82 3.35 14.03
C THR A 28 -10.79 2.94 15.09
N THR A 29 -9.52 3.35 14.98
CA THR A 29 -8.51 3.03 16.02
C THR A 29 -8.79 3.68 17.35
N GLN A 30 -9.39 4.88 17.37
CA GLN A 30 -9.75 5.58 18.62
C GLN A 30 -10.78 4.82 19.47
N GLN A 31 -11.59 3.97 18.85
CA GLN A 31 -12.55 3.11 19.53
C GLN A 31 -11.95 1.74 19.93
N MET A 32 -10.72 1.46 19.51
CA MET A 32 -10.01 0.22 19.80
C MET A 32 -9.01 0.45 20.94
N GLY A 33 -8.75 -0.59 21.75
CA GLY A 33 -7.68 -0.54 22.76
C GLY A 33 -6.28 -0.38 22.12
N GLU A 34 -5.27 -0.11 22.94
CA GLU A 34 -3.91 0.22 22.46
C GLU A 34 -3.29 -0.89 21.57
N LYS A 35 -3.45 -2.15 21.96
CA LYS A 35 -2.92 -3.32 21.22
C LYS A 35 -3.45 -3.42 19.78
N PRO A 36 -4.78 -3.49 19.53
CA PRO A 36 -5.32 -3.53 18.18
C PRO A 36 -5.10 -2.24 17.39
N ALA A 37 -5.08 -1.07 18.06
CA ALA A 37 -4.83 0.21 17.41
C ALA A 37 -3.44 0.29 16.75
N LYS A 38 -2.41 -0.34 17.35
CA LYS A 38 -1.03 -0.33 16.83
C LYS A 38 -0.84 -1.12 15.54
N GLY A 39 -1.69 -2.13 15.29
CA GLY A 39 -1.57 -3.02 14.12
C GLY A 39 -2.40 -2.61 12.89
N LEU A 40 -3.29 -1.62 13.02
CA LEU A 40 -4.28 -1.34 11.98
C LEU A 40 -3.66 -0.88 10.64
N ASN A 41 -2.65 0.00 10.68
CA ASN A 41 -2.01 0.52 9.46
C ASN A 41 -1.36 -0.59 8.62
N SER A 42 -0.71 -1.54 9.29
CA SER A 42 -0.13 -2.71 8.63
C SER A 42 -1.22 -3.58 7.98
N GLY A 43 -2.38 -3.72 8.64
CA GLY A 43 -3.55 -4.42 8.08
C GLY A 43 -4.11 -3.74 6.82
N ILE A 44 -4.23 -2.41 6.82
CA ILE A 44 -4.71 -1.64 5.65
C ILE A 44 -3.75 -1.80 4.48
N LEU A 45 -2.45 -1.66 4.70
CA LEU A 45 -1.45 -1.84 3.64
C LEU A 45 -1.46 -3.27 3.10
N TYR A 46 -1.59 -4.26 3.98
CA TYR A 46 -1.73 -5.65 3.58
C TYR A 46 -2.96 -5.87 2.67
N LEU A 47 -4.12 -5.40 3.10
CA LEU A 47 -5.37 -5.54 2.34
C LEU A 47 -5.33 -4.77 1.01
N ALA A 48 -4.68 -3.61 0.97
CA ALA A 48 -4.52 -2.82 -0.24
C ALA A 48 -3.57 -3.49 -1.24
N PHE A 49 -2.47 -4.07 -0.76
CA PHE A 49 -1.46 -4.71 -1.61
C PHE A 49 -1.88 -6.09 -2.13
N ALA A 50 -2.58 -6.87 -1.31
CA ALA A 50 -3.02 -8.23 -1.62
C ALA A 50 -3.71 -8.39 -3.00
N PRO A 51 -4.72 -7.60 -3.39
CA PRO A 51 -5.40 -7.79 -4.68
C PRO A 51 -4.48 -7.58 -5.88
N PHE A 52 -3.55 -6.62 -5.79
CA PHE A 52 -2.56 -6.39 -6.85
C PHE A 52 -1.54 -7.52 -6.94
N ALA A 53 -1.06 -8.02 -5.80
CA ALA A 53 -0.15 -9.16 -5.77
C ALA A 53 -0.78 -10.42 -6.35
N ILE A 54 -2.05 -10.69 -6.00
CA ILE A 54 -2.83 -11.81 -6.54
C ILE A 54 -3.02 -11.66 -8.05
N ALA A 55 -3.46 -10.49 -8.51
CA ALA A 55 -3.66 -10.22 -9.94
C ALA A 55 -2.36 -10.39 -10.74
N ALA A 56 -1.23 -9.87 -10.23
CA ALA A 56 0.08 -10.01 -10.86
C ALA A 56 0.52 -11.47 -10.95
N TYR A 57 0.35 -12.26 -9.88
CA TYR A 57 0.69 -13.68 -9.87
C TYR A 57 -0.15 -14.49 -10.87
N VAL A 58 -1.47 -14.29 -10.86
CA VAL A 58 -2.39 -14.96 -11.79
C VAL A 58 -2.09 -14.58 -13.24
N GLY A 59 -1.90 -13.29 -13.52
CA GLY A 59 -1.56 -12.79 -14.86
C GLY A 59 -0.24 -13.36 -15.38
N TYR A 60 0.80 -13.38 -14.54
CA TYR A 60 2.10 -13.97 -14.89
C TYR A 60 1.97 -15.47 -15.23
N ARG A 61 1.25 -16.23 -14.40
CA ARG A 61 1.05 -17.67 -14.63
C ARG A 61 0.23 -17.94 -15.89
N TRP A 62 -0.78 -17.13 -16.16
CA TRP A 62 -1.58 -17.24 -17.37
C TRP A 62 -0.75 -16.97 -18.62
N TRP A 63 0.04 -15.89 -18.65
CA TRP A 63 0.91 -15.59 -19.79
C TRP A 63 1.91 -16.71 -20.06
N LYS A 64 2.57 -17.24 -19.03
CA LYS A 64 3.52 -18.35 -19.16
C LYS A 64 2.89 -19.68 -19.60
N ASN A 65 1.57 -19.85 -19.42
CA ASN A 65 0.86 -21.04 -19.87
C ASN A 65 0.30 -20.88 -21.30
N ASN A 66 0.16 -19.65 -21.80
CA ASN A 66 -0.36 -19.35 -23.14
C ASN A 66 0.76 -18.99 -24.13
N ASN A 67 2.02 -19.08 -23.69
CA ASN A 67 3.22 -18.90 -24.49
C ASN A 67 4.15 -20.09 -24.27
#